data_AF-A0AAE0A3U0-F1
#
_entry.id   AF-A0AAE0A3U0-F1
#
_cell.length_a   1.000
_cell.length_b   1.000
_cell.length_c   1.000
_cell.angle_alpha   90.00
_cell.angle_beta   90.00
_cell.angle_gamma   90.00
#
_symmetry.space_group_name_H-M   'P 1'
#
loop_
_entity.id
_entity.type
_entity.pdbx_description
1 polymer ?
#
loop_
_entity_poly.entity_id
_entity_poly.type
_entity_poly.pdbx_seq_one_letter_code
_entity_poly.pdbx_strand_id
1 'polypeptide(L)' 'MQSYIVYFGAHSHGSEPTSADQERATDSHHEFLGSFMGCKEKAKQSIFYSYNKHINGFAARLEEKEAKEIASRNMN' A
#
# COMPACT_ATOMS: atom_id res chain seq x y z
N MET A 1 -6.68 -13.20 10.44
CA MET A 1 -6.04 -12.33 9.43
C MET A 1 -6.32 -12.89 8.05
N GLN A 2 -6.63 -12.03 7.09
CA GLN A 2 -6.87 -12.40 5.69
C GLN A 2 -5.93 -11.57 4.80
N SER A 3 -5.59 -12.10 3.62
CA SER A 3 -4.82 -11.35 2.64
C SER A 3 -5.75 -10.44 1.84
N TYR A 4 -5.36 -9.17 1.72
CA TYR A 4 -6.06 -8.16 0.93
C TYR A 4 -5.12 -7.52 -0.06
N ILE A 5 -5.68 -7.05 -1.17
CA ILE A 5 -5.02 -6.12 -2.09
C ILE A 5 -5.64 -4.75 -1.87
N VAL A 6 -4.81 -3.77 -1.51
CA VAL A 6 -5.18 -2.36 -1.50
C VAL A 6 -4.78 -1.79 -2.86
N TYR A 7 -5.76 -1.30 -3.61
CA TYR A 7 -5.58 -0.81 -4.97
C TYR A 7 -5.77 0.71 -5.03
N PHE A 8 -4.75 1.42 -5.53
CA PHE A 8 -4.73 2.88 -5.65
C PHE A 8 -4.87 3.36 -7.10
N GLY A 9 -5.05 2.47 -8.08
CA GLY A 9 -5.13 2.86 -9.48
C GLY A 9 -3.77 2.85 -10.20
N ALA A 10 -3.60 3.79 -11.13
CA ALA A 10 -2.35 3.96 -11.88
C ALA A 10 -1.38 4.89 -11.13
N HIS A 11 -0.09 4.77 -11.42
CA HIS A 11 0.91 5.71 -10.93
C HIS A 11 0.89 7.03 -11.69
N SER A 12 1.27 8.12 -11.00
CA SER A 12 1.42 9.45 -11.62
C SER A 12 2.68 9.58 -12.49
N HIS A 13 3.66 8.69 -12.33
CA HIS A 13 4.97 8.75 -13.00
C HIS A 13 5.00 8.12 -14.42
N GLY A 14 3.84 7.73 -14.97
CA GLY A 14 3.74 7.22 -16.34
C GLY A 14 4.10 5.73 -16.48
N SER A 15 4.30 5.27 -17.73
CA SER A 15 4.39 3.85 -18.09
C SER A 15 5.75 3.18 -17.79
N GLU A 16 6.82 3.97 -17.61
CA GLU A 16 8.17 3.47 -17.38
C GLU A 16 8.78 4.05 -16.10
N PRO A 17 8.45 3.48 -14.92
CA PRO A 17 9.00 3.94 -13.65
C PRO A 17 10.49 3.64 -13.53
N THR A 18 11.27 4.62 -13.06
CA THR A 18 12.65 4.38 -12.63
C THR A 18 12.68 3.55 -11.34
N SER A 19 13.83 2.97 -11.00
CA SER A 19 13.99 2.27 -9.71
C SER A 19 13.68 3.18 -8.51
N ALA A 20 14.02 4.47 -8.61
CA ALA A 20 13.72 5.46 -7.56
C ALA A 20 12.21 5.73 -7.42
N ASP A 21 11.45 5.69 -8.52
CA ASP A 21 9.99 5.83 -8.49
C ASP A 21 9.32 4.62 -7.84
N GLN A 22 9.84 3.42 -8.13
CA GLN A 22 9.38 2.17 -7.50
C GLN A 22 9.66 2.16 -6.00
N GLU A 23 10.83 2.65 -5.57
CA GLU A 23 11.19 2.76 -4.16
C GLU A 23 10.30 3.78 -3.44
N ARG A 24 10.07 4.96 -4.02
CA ARG A 24 9.13 5.95 -3.47
C ARG A 24 7.71 5.41 -3.35
N ALA A 25 7.21 4.70 -4.37
CA ALA A 25 5.90 4.07 -4.30
C ALA A 25 5.83 3.05 -3.15
N THR A 26 6.85 2.19 -3.03
CA THR A 26 6.97 1.22 -1.94
C THR A 26 6.98 1.89 -0.57
N ASP A 27 7.72 2.98 -0.42
CA ASP A 27 7.77 3.68 0.86
C ASP A 27 6.45 4.38 1.19
N SER A 28 5.76 4.92 0.18
CA SER A 28 4.41 5.47 0.32
C SER A 28 3.37 4.42 0.73
N HIS A 29 3.51 3.17 0.28
CA HIS A 29 2.66 2.06 0.73
C HIS A 29 2.83 1.78 2.22
N HIS A 30 4.08 1.75 2.70
CA HIS A 30 4.38 1.56 4.11
C HIS A 30 3.84 2.71 4.98
N GLU A 31 3.95 3.95 4.50
CA GLU A 31 3.41 5.13 5.19
C GLU A 31 1.89 5.10 5.23
N PHE A 32 1.24 4.77 4.11
CA PHE A 32 -0.21 4.64 4.04
C PHE A 32 -0.72 3.64 5.06
N LEU A 33 -0.24 2.38 5.01
CA LEU A 33 -0.71 1.35 5.95
C LEU A 33 -0.27 1.67 7.39
N GLY A 34 0.93 2.23 7.56
CA GLY A 34 1.45 2.66 8.84
C GLY A 34 0.56 3.71 9.51
N SER A 35 -0.12 4.57 8.74
CA SER A 35 -1.06 5.56 9.27
C SER A 35 -2.31 4.96 9.94
N PHE A 36 -2.73 3.76 9.53
CA PHE A 36 -3.82 3.02 10.18
C PHE A 36 -3.33 2.14 11.32
N MET A 37 -2.11 1.62 11.19
CA MET A 37 -1.51 0.74 12.19
C MET A 37 -0.78 1.49 13.32
N GLY A 38 -0.61 2.80 13.19
CA GLY A 38 0.18 3.64 14.10
C GLY A 38 1.69 3.36 14.07
N CYS A 39 2.17 2.53 13.13
CA CYS A 39 3.57 2.08 13.08
C CYS A 39 3.98 1.64 11.67
N LYS A 40 5.01 2.29 11.10
CA LYS A 40 5.55 1.97 9.76
C LYS A 40 6.20 0.58 9.74
N GLU A 41 6.83 0.15 10.83
CA GLU A 41 7.46 -1.17 10.95
C GLU A 41 6.42 -2.29 10.94
N LYS A 42 5.28 -2.12 11.62
CA LYS A 42 4.16 -3.07 11.56
C LYS A 42 3.60 -3.16 10.14
N ALA A 43 3.52 -2.04 9.44
CA ALA A 43 3.11 -2.01 8.03
C ALA A 43 4.08 -2.78 7.13
N LYS A 44 5.40 -2.58 7.29
CA LYS A 44 6.44 -3.34 6.56
C LYS A 44 6.33 -4.84 6.77
N GLN A 45 6.00 -5.29 7.97
CA GLN A 45 5.80 -6.73 8.27
C GLN A 45 4.49 -7.28 7.69
N SER A 46 3.46 -6.43 7.58
CA SER A 46 2.15 -6.82 7.08
C SER A 46 2.08 -6.85 5.56
N ILE A 47 2.80 -5.95 4.89
CA ILE A 47 2.92 -5.88 3.43
C ILE A 47 3.91 -6.93 2.96
N PHE A 48 3.41 -7.95 2.26
CA PHE A 48 4.26 -9.00 1.68
C PHE A 48 4.52 -8.79 0.19
N TYR A 49 3.83 -7.85 -0.45
CA TYR A 49 4.08 -7.47 -1.84
C TYR A 49 3.66 -6.03 -2.12
N SER A 50 4.52 -5.25 -2.78
CA SER A 50 4.19 -3.90 -3.25
C SER A 50 4.08 -3.89 -4.77
N TYR A 51 2.90 -3.55 -5.28
CA TYR A 51 2.70 -3.25 -6.70
C TYR A 51 3.18 -1.82 -6.95
N ASN A 52 4.40 -1.68 -7.47
CA ASN A 52 5.08 -0.40 -7.63
C ASN A 52 5.52 -0.12 -9.09
N LYS A 53 5.07 -0.94 -10.04
CA LYS A 53 5.43 -0.84 -11.47
C LYS A 53 4.25 -0.47 -12.36
N HIS A 54 3.33 -1.41 -12.56
CA HIS A 54 2.23 -1.26 -13.54
C HIS A 54 0.93 -0.77 -12.92
N ILE A 55 0.73 -1.07 -11.63
CA ILE A 55 -0.39 -0.59 -10.83
C ILE A 55 0.17 -0.10 -9.51
N ASN A 56 -0.55 0.83 -8.89
CA ASN A 56 -0.25 1.37 -7.58
C ASN A 56 -1.06 0.64 -6.51
N GLY A 57 -0.40 0.08 -5.52
CA GLY A 57 -1.06 -0.68 -4.46
C GLY A 57 -0.14 -1.69 -3.78
N PHE A 58 -0.69 -2.46 -2.84
CA PHE A 58 0.05 -3.49 -2.14
C PHE A 58 -0.84 -4.65 -1.69
N ALA A 59 -0.22 -5.81 -1.48
CA ALA A 59 -0.83 -6.95 -0.82
C ALA A 59 -0.35 -7.04 0.63
N ALA A 60 -1.30 -7.11 1.56
CA ALA A 60 -1.01 -7.18 2.99
C ALA A 60 -1.89 -8.20 3.70
N ARG A 61 -1.39 -8.72 4.83
CA ARG A 61 -2.19 -9.49 5.78
C ARG A 61 -2.79 -8.54 6.80
N LEU A 62 -4.11 -8.45 6.83
CA LEU A 62 -4.84 -7.50 7.70
C LEU A 62 -5.87 -8.23 8.56
N GLU A 63 -6.21 -7.63 9.69
CA GLU A 63 -7.44 -7.93 10.40
C GLU A 63 -8.65 -7.35 9.64
N GLU A 64 -9.82 -7.94 9.86
CA GLU A 64 -11.05 -7.47 9.20
C GLU A 64 -11.38 -6.01 9.59
N LYS A 65 -11.08 -5.61 10.83
CA LYS A 65 -11.24 -4.23 11.29
C LYS A 65 -10.32 -3.27 10.52
N GLU A 66 -9.04 -3.60 10.40
CA GLU A 66 -8.06 -2.80 9.66
C GLU A 66 -8.47 -2.65 8.19
N ALA A 67 -8.92 -3.75 7.56
CA ALA A 67 -9.40 -3.74 6.17
C ALA A 67 -10.64 -2.86 5.98
N LYS A 68 -11.62 -2.94 6.90
CA LYS A 68 -12.81 -2.08 6.87
C LYS A 68 -12.47 -0.60 7.07
N GLU A 69 -11.54 -0.30 7.95
CA GLU A 69 -11.09 1.07 8.21
C GLU A 69 -10.41 1.68 6.98
N ILE A 70 -9.53 0.92 6.33
CA ILE A 70 -8.88 1.31 5.08
C ILE A 70 -9.92 1.55 3.98
N ALA A 71 -10.89 0.65 3.81
CA ALA A 71 -11.94 0.77 2.80
C ALA A 71 -12.90 1.94 3.04
N SER A 72 -13.04 2.37 4.31
CA SER A 72 -13.91 3.50 4.69
C SER A 72 -13.26 4.86 4.48
N ARG A 73 -11.95 4.91 4.18
CA ARG A 73 -11.25 6.16 3.92
C ARG A 73 -11.54 6.60 2.49
N ASN A 74 -12.26 7.72 2.33
CA ASN A 74 -12.43 8.38 1.04
C ASN A 74 -11.06 8.82 0.53
N MET A 75 -10.56 8.14 -0.51
CA MET A 75 -9.40 8.54 -1.27
C MET A 75 -9.86 9.58 -2.31
N ASN A 76 -10.12 10.81 -1.87
CA ASN A 76 -10.40 11.95 -2.75
C ASN A 76 -9.10 12.58 -3.25
#